data_AF-A0AA92NPY8-F1
#
_entry.id   AF-A0AA92NPY8-F1
#
_cell.length_a   1.000
_cell.length_b   1.000
_cell.length_c   1.000
_cell.angle_alpha   90.00
_cell.angle_beta   90.00
_cell.angle_gamma   90.00
#
_symmetry.space_group_name_H-M   'P 1'
#
loop_
_entity.id
_entity.type
_entity.pdbx_description
1 polymer ?
#
loop_
_entity_poly.entity_id
_entity_poly.type
_entity_poly.pdbx_seq_one_letter_code
_entity_poly.pdbx_strand_id
1 'polypeptide(L)'
;MDHHIVSVTQQVKHLGKRLTIQRRAVLLLMLTTRKYYTAKDVYHALKNEMPNITLSTVYTSLRFFVKMGILKEHVHHDSPNQFECVVTMDDIQLPEVI
;
A
#
# COMPACT_ATOMS: atom_id res chain seq x y z
N MET A 1 -1.66 20.73 -18.86
CA MET A 1 -0.74 20.82 -17.72
C MET A 1 -1.01 19.63 -16.85
N ASP A 2 -0.26 18.53 -17.00
CA ASP A 2 -0.30 17.39 -16.08
C ASP A 2 1.11 16.80 -16.00
N HIS A 3 1.98 17.55 -15.32
CA HIS A 3 3.24 17.02 -14.81
C HIS A 3 2.89 16.18 -13.59
N HIS A 4 3.06 14.85 -13.63
CA HIS A 4 3.40 14.02 -12.45
C HIS A 4 3.70 12.52 -12.73
N ILE A 5 3.89 12.07 -13.98
CA ILE A 5 4.25 10.66 -14.28
C ILE A 5 5.78 10.46 -14.46
N VAL A 6 6.59 11.06 -13.59
CA VAL A 6 8.07 10.95 -13.69
C VAL A 6 8.72 10.23 -12.49
N SER A 7 8.00 9.78 -11.46
CA SER A 7 8.72 9.22 -10.30
C SER A 7 8.05 8.11 -9.50
N VAL A 8 6.98 7.47 -9.95
CA VAL A 8 6.47 6.29 -9.21
C VAL A 8 7.53 5.18 -9.22
N THR A 9 8.07 4.86 -10.40
CA THR A 9 9.11 3.83 -10.57
C THR A 9 10.43 4.17 -9.86
N GLN A 10 10.82 5.45 -9.80
CA GLN A 10 12.04 5.88 -9.10
C GLN A 10 11.86 5.88 -7.57
N GLN A 11 10.71 6.34 -7.07
CA GLN A 11 10.42 6.32 -5.64
C GLN A 11 10.38 4.87 -5.13
N VAL A 12 9.70 3.98 -5.85
CA VAL A 12 9.54 2.57 -5.50
C VAL A 12 10.88 1.83 -5.36
N LYS A 13 11.83 2.04 -6.28
CA LYS A 13 13.16 1.42 -6.26
C LYS A 13 13.97 1.71 -4.99
N HIS A 14 13.75 2.88 -4.35
CA HIS A 14 14.49 3.27 -3.14
C HIS A 14 13.83 2.82 -1.82
N LEU A 15 12.58 2.32 -1.84
CA LEU A 15 11.85 1.95 -0.60
C LEU A 15 12.19 0.57 -0.06
N GLY A 16 12.70 -0.33 -0.91
CA GLY A 16 12.94 -1.72 -0.53
C GLY A 16 13.87 -1.92 0.67
N LYS A 17 14.65 -0.93 1.11
CA LYS A 17 15.44 -0.99 2.37
C LYS A 17 14.86 -0.14 3.52
N ARG A 18 13.92 0.77 3.26
CA ARG A 18 13.38 1.74 4.25
C ARG A 18 11.99 1.40 4.78
N LEU A 19 11.29 0.43 4.17
CA LEU A 19 9.97 0.01 4.65
C LEU A 19 10.09 -0.88 5.89
N THR A 20 9.33 -0.53 6.93
CA THR A 20 9.11 -1.40 8.08
C THR A 20 8.39 -2.68 7.66
N ILE A 21 8.47 -3.73 8.48
CA ILE A 21 7.82 -5.01 8.21
C ILE A 21 6.30 -4.83 8.00
N GLN A 22 5.64 -3.97 8.80
CA GLN A 22 4.20 -3.72 8.66
C GLN A 22 3.85 -3.09 7.31
N ARG A 23 4.63 -2.12 6.85
CA ARG A 23 4.40 -1.48 5.54
C ARG A 23 4.59 -2.46 4.40
N ARG A 24 5.57 -3.36 4.49
CA ARG A 24 5.77 -4.42 3.50
C ARG A 24 4.59 -5.37 3.43
N ALA A 25 4.08 -5.82 4.58
CA ALA A 25 2.93 -6.70 4.64
C ALA A 25 1.69 -6.07 3.99
N VAL A 26 1.40 -4.79 4.32
CA VAL A 26 0.31 -4.03 3.69
C VAL A 26 0.52 -3.91 2.18
N LEU A 27 1.73 -3.54 1.73
CA LEU A 27 2.01 -3.41 0.30
C LEU A 27 1.85 -4.72 -0.45
N LEU A 28 2.37 -5.82 0.09
CA LEU A 28 2.29 -7.14 -0.53
C LEU A 28 0.84 -7.59 -0.68
N LEU A 29 0.02 -7.41 0.35
CA LEU A 29 -1.42 -7.72 0.27
C LEU A 29 -2.14 -6.91 -0.81
N MET A 30 -1.82 -5.61 -0.92
CA MET A 30 -2.43 -4.74 -1.92
C MET A 30 -1.99 -5.09 -3.35
N LEU A 31 -0.81 -5.67 -3.53
CA LEU A 31 -0.28 -6.06 -4.85
C LEU A 31 -0.78 -7.43 -5.34
N THR A 32 -1.06 -8.35 -4.43
CA THR A 32 -1.51 -9.71 -4.78
C THR A 32 -2.99 -9.76 -5.19
N THR A 33 -3.71 -8.64 -5.08
CA THR A 33 -5.16 -8.59 -5.24
C THR A 33 -5.55 -7.49 -6.22
N ARG A 34 -6.44 -7.79 -7.17
CA ARG A 34 -7.02 -6.80 -8.09
C ARG A 34 -8.29 -6.14 -7.53
N LYS A 35 -8.41 -6.06 -6.20
CA LYS A 35 -9.65 -5.67 -5.51
C LYS A 35 -9.45 -4.40 -4.70
N TYR A 36 -10.56 -3.69 -4.51
CA TYR A 36 -10.67 -2.59 -3.58
C TYR A 36 -10.74 -3.11 -2.15
N TYR A 37 -9.91 -2.59 -1.25
CA TYR A 37 -9.94 -2.95 0.17
C TYR A 37 -10.25 -1.75 1.05
N THR A 38 -11.07 -1.96 2.07
CA THR A 38 -11.13 -1.02 3.18
C THR A 38 -9.93 -1.24 4.10
N ALA A 39 -9.60 -0.25 4.93
CA ALA A 39 -8.56 -0.43 5.96
C ALA A 39 -8.88 -1.59 6.92
N LYS A 40 -10.17 -1.88 7.13
CA LYS A 40 -10.62 -2.96 7.99
C LYS A 40 -10.35 -4.32 7.37
N ASP A 41 -10.53 -4.45 6.05
CA ASP A 41 -10.23 -5.67 5.31
C ASP A 41 -8.73 -6.00 5.38
N VAL A 42 -7.88 -5.00 5.14
CA VAL A 42 -6.42 -5.14 5.26
C VAL A 42 -6.02 -5.54 6.67
N TYR A 43 -6.62 -4.91 7.68
CA TYR A 43 -6.38 -5.27 9.08
C TYR A 43 -6.74 -6.73 9.37
N HIS A 44 -7.92 -7.18 8.95
CA HIS A 44 -8.37 -8.56 9.19
C HIS A 44 -7.51 -9.58 8.45
N ALA A 45 -7.10 -9.28 7.21
CA ALA A 45 -6.20 -10.15 6.44
C ALA A 45 -4.84 -10.31 7.13
N LEU A 46 -4.27 -9.23 7.69
CA LEU A 46 -2.94 -9.28 8.31
C LEU A 46 -2.94 -9.70 9.77
N LYS A 47 -4.09 -9.69 10.46
CA LYS A 47 -4.14 -9.91 11.92
C LYS A 47 -3.63 -11.27 12.36
N ASN A 48 -3.85 -12.31 11.54
CA ASN A 48 -3.43 -13.68 11.85
C ASN A 48 -1.90 -13.82 11.79
N GLU A 49 -1.26 -13.22 10.79
CA GLU A 49 0.20 -13.27 10.60
C GLU A 49 0.94 -12.23 11.44
N MET A 50 0.28 -11.11 11.75
CA MET A 50 0.83 -10.01 12.55
C MET A 50 -0.08 -9.69 13.74
N PRO A 51 -0.09 -10.49 14.82
CA PRO A 51 -1.01 -10.31 15.96
C PRO A 51 -0.92 -8.93 16.61
N ASN A 52 0.24 -8.28 16.55
CA ASN A 52 0.48 -6.94 17.12
C ASN A 52 0.14 -5.78 16.17
N ILE A 53 -0.29 -6.07 14.93
CA ILE A 53 -0.74 -5.00 14.03
C ILE A 53 -2.03 -4.39 14.57
N THR A 54 -2.14 -3.07 14.47
CA THR A 54 -3.33 -2.32 14.84
C THR A 54 -3.98 -1.73 13.59
N LEU A 55 -5.28 -1.42 13.67
CA LEU A 55 -5.98 -0.72 12.59
C LEU A 55 -5.33 0.64 12.28
N SER A 56 -4.81 1.35 13.30
CA SER A 56 -4.07 2.60 13.12
C SER A 56 -2.79 2.41 12.31
N THR A 57 -2.05 1.32 12.57
CA THR A 57 -0.84 0.96 11.80
C THR A 57 -1.18 0.70 10.33
N VAL A 58 -2.32 0.05 10.07
CA VAL A 58 -2.82 -0.19 8.71
C VAL A 58 -3.17 1.12 8.02
N TYR A 59 -3.96 2.00 8.64
CA TYR A 59 -4.28 3.32 8.09
C TYR A 59 -3.03 4.14 7.79
N THR A 60 -2.07 4.17 8.71
CA THR A 60 -0.81 4.89 8.52
C THR A 60 -0.04 4.37 7.32
N SER A 61 -0.07 3.05 7.09
CA SER A 61 0.59 2.42 5.94
C SER A 61 -0.14 2.71 4.63
N LEU A 62 -1.48 2.57 4.60
CA LEU A 62 -2.28 2.89 3.42
C LEU A 62 -2.12 4.36 3.02
N ARG A 63 -2.20 5.28 3.98
CA ARG A 63 -1.97 6.72 3.77
C ARG A 63 -0.57 7.02 3.27
N PHE A 64 0.43 6.32 3.79
CA PHE A 64 1.79 6.43 3.30
C PHE A 64 1.85 6.08 1.81
N PHE A 65 1.30 4.94 1.39
CA PHE A 65 1.32 4.53 -0.01
C PHE A 65 0.45 5.39 -0.94
N VAL A 66 -0.64 5.97 -0.44
CA VAL A 66 -1.42 6.98 -1.18
C VAL A 66 -0.56 8.21 -1.47
N LYS A 67 0.19 8.72 -0.48
CA LYS A 67 1.11 9.85 -0.68
C LYS A 67 2.23 9.54 -1.67
N MET A 68 2.57 8.27 -1.85
CA MET A 68 3.58 7.81 -2.80
C MET A 68 3.02 7.54 -4.21
N GLY A 69 1.70 7.68 -4.41
CA GLY A 69 1.05 7.36 -5.68
C GLY A 69 0.99 5.86 -6.00
N ILE A 70 1.24 4.99 -5.02
CA ILE A 70 1.17 3.53 -5.15
C ILE A 70 -0.27 3.05 -4.97
N LEU A 71 -1.01 3.70 -4.06
CA LEU A 71 -2.42 3.45 -3.82
C LEU A 71 -3.25 4.66 -4.20
N LYS A 72 -4.48 4.41 -4.63
CA LYS A 72 -5.53 5.41 -4.75
C LYS A 72 -6.57 5.16 -3.66
N GLU A 73 -6.97 6.22 -2.97
CA GLU A 73 -8.09 6.17 -2.04
C GLU A 73 -9.37 6.65 -2.74
N HIS A 74 -10.43 5.88 -2.56
CA HIS A 74 -11.79 6.18 -2.98
C HIS A 74 -12.60 6.51 -1.73
N VAL A 75 -12.98 7.78 -1.61
CA VAL A 75 -13.74 8.29 -0.46
C VAL A 75 -15.21 8.12 -0.74
N HIS A 76 -15.93 7.55 0.23
CA HIS A 76 -17.37 7.38 0.18
C HIS A 76 -18.02 8.15 1.33
N HIS A 77 -19.21 8.70 1.12
CA HIS A 77 -19.90 9.48 2.15
C HIS A 77 -20.55 8.58 3.22
N ASP A 78 -21.13 7.45 2.80
CA ASP A 78 -21.91 6.56 3.66
C ASP A 78 -21.25 5.20 3.90
N SER A 79 -20.04 4.98 3.37
CA SER A 79 -19.33 3.71 3.49
C SER A 79 -17.83 3.93 3.76
N PRO A 80 -17.12 2.92 4.30
CA PRO A 80 -15.70 3.06 4.57
C PRO A 80 -14.91 3.32 3.28
N ASN A 81 -13.91 4.19 3.36
CA ASN A 81 -13.00 4.45 2.25
C ASN A 81 -12.35 3.16 1.76
N GLN A 82 -12.23 3.06 0.45
CA GLN A 82 -11.63 1.94 -0.24
C GLN A 82 -10.28 2.35 -0.82
N PHE A 83 -9.36 1.40 -0.86
CA PHE A 83 -8.01 1.59 -1.37
C PHE A 83 -7.80 0.62 -2.53
N GLU A 84 -7.20 1.13 -3.59
CA GLU A 84 -6.88 0.40 -4.81
C GLU A 84 -5.39 0.52 -5.07
N CYS A 85 -4.74 -0.59 -5.44
CA CYS A 85 -3.37 -0.53 -5.94
C CYS A 85 -3.39 -0.17 -7.42
N VAL A 86 -2.70 0.92 -7.78
CA VAL A 86 -2.68 1.46 -9.15
C VAL A 86 -1.37 1.16 -9.88
N VAL A 87 -0.51 0.34 -9.27
CA VAL A 87 0.78 -0.08 -9.81
C VAL A 87 0.84 -1.60 -9.88
N THR A 88 1.62 -2.12 -10.82
CA THR A 88 1.82 -3.57 -10.97
C THR A 88 3.16 -4.00 -10.37
N MET A 89 3.35 -5.31 -10.11
CA MET A 89 4.62 -5.80 -9.58
C MET A 89 5.82 -5.49 -10.49
N ASP A 90 5.60 -5.40 -11.81
CA ASP A 90 6.65 -5.03 -12.78
C ASP A 90 7.14 -3.58 -12.57
N ASP A 91 6.26 -2.70 -12.08
CA ASP A 91 6.59 -1.31 -11.75
C ASP A 91 7.36 -1.19 -10.42
N ILE A 92 7.28 -2.23 -9.58
CA ILE A 92 7.85 -2.28 -8.24
C ILE A 92 9.07 -3.21 -8.23
N GLN A 93 10.17 -2.72 -8.78
CA GLN A 93 11.48 -3.30 -8.48
C GLN A 93 11.84 -3.01 -7.01
N LEU A 94 11.33 -3.84 -6.08
CA LEU A 94 11.89 -3.93 -4.73
C LEU A 94 13.29 -4.53 -4.88
N PRO A 95 14.38 -3.85 -4.47
CA PRO A 95 15.68 -4.49 -4.42
C PRO A 95 15.57 -5.75 -3.56
N GLU A 96 15.88 -6.91 -4.15
CA GLU A 96 15.96 -8.18 -3.45
C GLU A 96 16.88 -8.02 -2.24
N VAL A 97 16.39 -8.49 -1.08
CA VAL A 97 17.18 -8.56 0.13
C VAL A 97 18.12 -9.75 -0.03
N ILE A 98 19.42 -9.47 -0.21
CA ILE A 98 20.51 -10.44 0.02
C ILE A 98 20.72 -10.54 1.53
#